data_AF-A0A7G5ZMQ7-F1
#
_entry.id   AF-A0A7G5ZMQ7-F1
#
_cell.length_a   1.000
_cell.length_b   1.000
_cell.length_c   1.000
_cell.angle_alpha   90.00
_cell.angle_beta   90.00
_cell.angle_gamma   90.00
#
_symmetry.space_group_name_H-M   'P 1'
#
loop_
_entity.id
_entity.type
_entity.pdbx_description
1 polymer ?
#
loop_
_entity_poly.entity_id
_entity_poly.type
_entity_poly.pdbx_seq_one_letter_code
_entity_poly.pdbx_strand_id
1 'polypeptide(L)'
;MTALSDLFPDGPRAGDAGAAVLDDHHTAWRLREMIGEPRANTSSIRPLADTTQLIDMVEAARRTAVSVAVPTDESERTPRRPRRRVDALTLSAAVVAVLAVVAATTVGGIQMATASPAASALEALEADEAAVQNAAQSLKTAHDRLVADIDAQSADITALRGALTSTATVPDPAGGPEDAPLDVSDDTARTAVLAALDTYAAGLAAIVVPDLPREYERADIDEDSLVDVGGAIDGVQERLVALDDATAEARALRTQLDALRPPADAAVDAFAASFGPMAGAAVARYPDADEALRIAVSDAAVRIAGADLWGADGRAALVAYRDAFVALAAEQLRIEIEREAENATQQWGPQNGTQTPPSSGSTDPTPVDPVVPVDPVDPANPTDPETPPDGDTTP
;
A
#
# COMPACT_ATOMS: atom_id res chain seq x y z
N MET A 1 -40.80 8.86 -6.86
CA MET A 1 -39.36 8.67 -7.08
C MET A 1 -39.21 7.69 -8.23
N THR A 2 -38.84 8.17 -9.41
CA THR A 2 -38.62 7.36 -10.62
C THR A 2 -37.19 6.84 -10.62
N ALA A 3 -37.01 5.53 -10.77
CA ALA A 3 -35.71 4.88 -10.76
C ALA A 3 -34.92 5.25 -12.03
N LEU A 4 -33.59 5.34 -11.90
CA LEU A 4 -32.67 5.69 -12.98
C LEU A 4 -32.77 4.75 -14.21
N SER A 5 -33.37 3.58 -14.03
CA SER A 5 -33.65 2.58 -15.06
C SER A 5 -34.69 3.03 -16.10
N ASP A 6 -35.58 3.96 -15.78
CA ASP A 6 -36.61 4.43 -16.73
C ASP A 6 -36.10 5.50 -17.72
N LEU A 7 -34.89 6.03 -17.50
CA LEU A 7 -34.29 7.06 -18.35
C LEU A 7 -33.51 6.50 -19.55
N PHE A 8 -33.28 5.18 -19.61
CA PHE A 8 -32.49 4.56 -20.68
C PHE A 8 -33.10 3.23 -21.18
N PRO A 9 -34.31 3.25 -21.78
CA PRO A 9 -34.97 2.04 -22.28
C PRO A 9 -34.22 1.33 -23.43
N ASP A 10 -33.28 2.02 -24.10
CA ASP A 10 -32.54 1.51 -25.27
C ASP A 10 -31.03 1.32 -25.05
N GLY A 11 -30.58 1.16 -23.79
CA GLY A 11 -29.20 0.78 -23.49
C GLY A 11 -28.89 -0.66 -23.94
N PRO A 12 -27.69 -0.94 -24.49
CA PRO A 12 -27.34 -2.27 -25.00
C PRO A 12 -27.39 -3.29 -23.86
N ARG A 13 -28.27 -4.29 -24.03
CA ARG A 13 -28.58 -5.32 -23.05
C ARG A 13 -27.33 -6.11 -22.66
N ALA A 14 -27.09 -6.19 -21.35
CA ALA A 14 -26.43 -7.33 -20.74
C ALA A 14 -27.34 -8.55 -20.95
N GLY A 15 -27.01 -9.38 -21.92
CA GLY A 15 -27.81 -10.54 -22.27
C GLY A 15 -27.27 -11.23 -23.52
N ASP A 16 -26.33 -12.13 -23.29
CA ASP A 16 -26.04 -13.29 -24.12
C ASP A 16 -25.69 -13.03 -25.60
N ALA A 17 -24.43 -12.69 -25.83
CA ALA A 17 -23.76 -12.94 -27.11
C ALA A 17 -22.27 -13.17 -26.84
N GLY A 18 -21.78 -14.35 -27.23
CA GLY A 18 -20.44 -14.83 -26.94
C GLY A 18 -19.32 -13.86 -27.32
N ALA A 19 -18.20 -14.04 -26.61
CA ALA A 19 -16.88 -13.44 -26.81
C ALA A 19 -16.63 -12.85 -28.21
N ALA A 20 -17.18 -11.67 -28.46
CA ALA A 20 -16.68 -10.78 -29.48
C ALA A 20 -15.50 -10.07 -28.82
N VAL A 21 -14.30 -10.57 -29.12
CA VAL A 21 -13.05 -9.82 -28.94
C VAL A 21 -13.27 -8.50 -29.67
N LEU A 22 -13.68 -7.48 -28.91
CA LEU A 22 -13.75 -6.11 -29.40
C LEU A 22 -12.34 -5.76 -29.83
N ASP A 23 -12.16 -5.69 -31.15
CA ASP A 23 -10.89 -5.39 -31.78
C ASP A 23 -10.50 -3.96 -31.38
N ASP A 24 -9.70 -3.84 -30.32
CA ASP A 24 -9.27 -2.58 -29.70
C ASP A 24 -8.69 -1.60 -30.74
N HIS A 25 -8.20 -2.11 -31.86
CA HIS A 25 -7.71 -1.33 -32.98
C HIS A 25 -8.77 -0.42 -33.63
N HIS A 26 -10.02 -0.87 -33.75
CA HIS A 26 -11.07 -0.05 -34.38
C HIS A 26 -11.54 1.07 -33.46
N THR A 27 -11.63 0.80 -32.15
CA THR A 27 -11.98 1.80 -31.13
C THR A 27 -10.86 2.84 -30.99
N ALA A 28 -9.59 2.40 -30.97
CA ALA A 28 -8.44 3.28 -30.92
C ALA A 28 -8.31 4.18 -32.16
N TRP A 29 -8.64 3.67 -33.35
CA TRP A 29 -8.62 4.47 -34.59
C TRP A 29 -9.70 5.57 -34.59
N ARG A 30 -10.93 5.25 -34.17
CA ARG A 30 -12.02 6.23 -34.05
C ARG A 30 -11.75 7.32 -33.01
N LEU A 31 -11.15 6.95 -31.87
CA LEU A 31 -10.73 7.90 -30.85
C LEU A 31 -9.63 8.85 -31.36
N ARG A 32 -8.70 8.34 -32.17
CA ARG A 32 -7.63 9.14 -32.80
C ARG A 32 -8.18 10.14 -33.83
N GLU A 33 -9.24 9.77 -34.54
CA GLU A 33 -9.91 10.66 -35.51
C GLU A 33 -10.75 11.75 -34.82
N MET A 34 -11.39 11.45 -33.70
CA MET A 34 -12.22 12.42 -32.95
C MET A 34 -11.44 13.37 -32.04
N ILE A 35 -10.38 12.88 -31.40
CA ILE A 35 -9.67 13.62 -30.32
C ILE A 35 -8.31 14.15 -30.81
N GLY A 36 -7.89 13.75 -32.02
CA GLY A 36 -6.55 14.00 -32.55
C GLY A 36 -5.54 12.95 -32.08
N GLU A 37 -4.35 12.97 -32.67
CA GLU A 37 -3.29 12.03 -32.30
C GLU A 37 -2.98 12.14 -30.80
N PRO A 38 -3.03 11.02 -30.04
CA PRO A 38 -2.60 11.04 -28.65
C PRO A 38 -1.15 11.49 -28.66
N ARG A 39 -0.85 12.58 -27.93
CA ARG A 39 0.54 13.01 -27.72
C ARG A 39 1.28 11.78 -27.21
N ALA A 40 2.24 11.31 -27.99
CA ALA A 40 3.09 10.21 -27.56
C ALA A 40 3.80 10.68 -26.28
N ASN A 41 3.29 10.24 -25.13
CA ASN A 41 4.05 10.23 -23.89
C ASN A 41 5.10 9.13 -24.02
N THR A 42 6.03 9.34 -24.95
CA THR A 42 7.38 8.81 -24.77
C THR A 42 7.97 9.61 -23.62
N SER A 43 7.64 9.21 -22.40
CA SER A 43 8.57 9.40 -21.30
C SER A 43 9.84 8.70 -21.75
N SER A 44 10.78 9.46 -22.32
CA SER A 44 12.15 9.00 -22.41
C SER A 44 12.56 8.75 -20.97
N ILE A 45 12.59 7.48 -20.56
CA ILE A 45 13.34 7.07 -19.39
C ILE A 45 14.78 7.44 -19.72
N ARG A 46 15.18 8.65 -19.32
CA ARG A 46 16.57 9.05 -19.29
C ARG A 46 17.23 8.16 -18.24
N PRO A 47 18.25 7.38 -18.59
CA PRO A 47 18.99 6.61 -17.60
C PRO A 47 19.65 7.57 -16.59
N LEU A 48 19.92 7.03 -15.40
CA LEU A 48 20.57 7.59 -14.20
C LEU A 48 21.92 8.32 -14.38
N ALA A 49 22.19 8.90 -15.56
CA ALA A 49 23.39 9.68 -15.85
C ALA A 49 23.36 11.08 -15.21
N ASP A 50 22.17 11.66 -14.99
CA ASP A 50 22.06 13.01 -14.41
C ASP A 50 22.44 13.04 -12.91
N THR A 51 22.26 11.94 -12.17
CA THR A 51 22.68 11.86 -10.76
C THR A 51 24.19 11.69 -10.60
N THR A 52 24.83 10.88 -11.45
CA THR A 52 26.31 10.78 -11.48
C THR A 52 26.94 12.08 -11.97
N GLN A 53 26.35 12.76 -12.94
CA GLN A 53 26.83 14.05 -13.42
C GLN A 53 26.69 15.15 -12.36
N LEU A 54 25.62 15.13 -11.55
CA LEU A 54 25.45 16.02 -10.39
C LEU A 54 26.48 15.72 -9.29
N ILE A 55 26.75 14.44 -8.99
CA ILE A 55 27.77 14.04 -8.02
C ILE A 55 29.16 14.49 -8.49
N ASP A 56 29.49 14.30 -9.76
CA ASP A 56 30.76 14.76 -10.35
C ASP A 56 30.87 16.29 -10.34
N MET A 57 29.77 17.02 -10.56
CA MET A 57 29.77 18.48 -10.50
C MET A 57 29.96 19.00 -9.07
N VAL A 58 29.34 18.34 -8.07
CA VAL A 58 29.51 18.65 -6.64
C VAL A 58 30.92 18.29 -6.18
N GLU A 59 31.48 17.17 -6.65
CA GLU A 59 32.84 16.76 -6.30
C GLU A 59 33.90 17.65 -6.98
N ALA A 60 33.66 18.08 -8.22
CA ALA A 60 34.46 19.08 -8.91
C ALA A 60 34.39 20.43 -8.17
N ALA A 61 33.21 20.89 -7.78
CA ALA A 61 33.01 22.11 -7.00
C ALA A 61 33.73 22.05 -5.65
N ARG A 62 33.69 20.89 -4.97
CA ARG A 62 34.41 20.65 -3.71
C ARG A 62 35.92 20.62 -3.88
N ARG A 63 36.44 20.13 -5.02
CA ARG A 63 37.88 20.17 -5.34
C ARG A 63 38.36 21.56 -5.76
N THR A 64 37.48 22.41 -6.28
CA THR A 64 37.79 23.81 -6.65
C THR A 64 37.42 24.83 -5.58
N ALA A 65 36.78 24.41 -4.48
CA ALA A 65 36.49 25.26 -3.35
C ALA A 65 37.80 25.65 -2.64
N VAL A 66 38.31 26.83 -2.98
CA VAL A 66 39.37 27.50 -2.24
C VAL A 66 38.79 27.92 -0.90
N SER A 67 39.34 27.40 0.20
CA SER A 67 38.98 27.86 1.54
C SER A 67 39.30 29.36 1.66
N VAL A 68 38.27 30.16 1.91
CA VAL A 68 38.45 31.54 2.35
C VAL A 68 38.84 31.48 3.83
N ALA A 69 40.13 31.25 4.07
CA ALA A 69 40.73 31.42 5.38
C ALA A 69 40.82 32.93 5.66
N VAL A 70 40.17 33.37 6.74
CA VAL A 70 40.40 34.68 7.35
C VAL A 70 41.87 34.73 7.79
N PRO A 71 42.68 35.70 7.34
CA PRO A 71 44.10 35.71 7.68
C PRO A 71 44.29 36.18 9.13
N THR A 72 44.79 35.28 9.98
CA THR A 72 45.61 35.66 11.14
C THR A 72 47.05 35.82 10.68
N ASP A 73 47.63 36.95 11.02
CA ASP A 73 49.04 37.31 10.86
C ASP A 73 49.93 36.21 11.45
N GLU A 74 50.69 35.49 10.63
CA GLU A 74 52.00 34.98 11.01
C GLU A 74 52.84 34.60 9.78
N SER A 75 54.08 35.05 9.82
CA SER A 75 55.08 35.02 8.77
C SER A 75 55.74 33.65 8.67
N GLU A 76 55.75 33.00 7.50
CA GLU A 76 56.87 32.13 7.09
C GLU A 76 56.92 31.79 5.59
N ARG A 77 58.00 32.28 4.96
CA ARG A 77 58.80 31.75 3.82
C ARG A 77 58.12 31.12 2.58
N THR A 78 58.31 31.88 1.48
CA THR A 78 58.20 31.53 0.05
C THR A 78 58.71 30.16 -0.42
N PRO A 79 57.98 29.51 -1.34
CA PRO A 79 58.57 28.75 -2.44
C PRO A 79 58.49 29.54 -3.77
N ARG A 80 59.65 29.72 -4.41
CA ARG A 80 59.78 30.34 -5.75
C ARG A 80 59.06 29.50 -6.81
N ARG A 81 58.17 30.14 -7.59
CA ARG A 81 57.67 29.62 -8.88
C ARG A 81 57.78 30.69 -10.00
N PRO A 82 57.87 30.26 -11.27
CA PRO A 82 58.55 30.98 -12.33
C PRO A 82 57.74 32.13 -12.94
N ARG A 83 58.47 33.18 -13.35
CA ARG A 83 57.95 34.39 -14.02
C ARG A 83 57.21 34.04 -15.31
N ARG A 84 55.89 34.23 -15.36
CA ARG A 84 55.14 34.41 -16.60
C ARG A 84 55.13 35.89 -16.97
N ARG A 85 55.37 36.18 -18.25
CA ARG A 85 55.36 37.51 -18.84
C ARG A 85 53.93 38.06 -18.81
N VAL A 86 53.77 39.27 -18.30
CA VAL A 86 52.50 40.00 -18.32
C VAL A 86 52.27 40.46 -19.75
N ASP A 87 51.19 39.97 -20.35
CA ASP A 87 50.76 40.33 -21.69
C ASP A 87 50.05 41.69 -21.64
N ALA A 88 50.47 42.66 -22.45
CA ALA A 88 49.97 44.04 -22.38
C ALA A 88 48.49 44.15 -22.79
N LEU A 89 47.93 43.10 -23.42
CA LEU A 89 46.53 43.00 -23.80
C LEU A 89 45.60 42.65 -22.62
N THR A 90 46.07 41.90 -21.61
CA THR A 90 45.26 41.63 -20.41
C THR A 90 45.22 42.82 -19.45
N LEU A 91 46.23 43.68 -19.48
CA LEU A 91 46.26 44.91 -18.67
C LEU A 91 45.27 45.97 -19.20
N SER A 92 45.05 46.05 -20.52
CA SER A 92 44.05 46.96 -21.10
C SER A 92 42.62 46.45 -20.91
N ALA A 93 42.37 45.14 -20.98
CA ALA A 93 41.07 44.55 -20.64
C ALA A 93 40.71 44.74 -19.16
N ALA A 94 41.68 44.62 -18.25
CA ALA A 94 41.47 44.87 -16.82
C ALA A 94 41.11 46.34 -16.52
N VAL A 95 41.72 47.30 -17.20
CA VAL A 95 41.42 48.73 -17.00
C VAL A 95 40.04 49.11 -17.54
N VAL A 96 39.62 48.55 -18.68
CA VAL A 96 38.26 48.76 -19.21
C VAL A 96 37.21 48.10 -18.32
N ALA A 97 37.49 46.91 -17.78
CA ALA A 97 36.59 46.25 -16.82
C ALA A 97 36.45 47.06 -15.52
N VAL A 98 37.54 47.61 -14.98
CA VAL A 98 37.48 48.47 -13.79
C VAL A 98 36.72 49.77 -14.07
N LEU A 99 36.91 50.40 -15.24
CA LEU A 99 36.15 51.59 -15.62
C LEU A 99 34.66 51.30 -15.85
N ALA A 100 34.32 50.13 -16.40
CA ALA A 100 32.93 49.69 -16.54
C ALA A 100 32.26 49.43 -15.18
N VAL A 101 32.99 48.83 -14.23
CA VAL A 101 32.51 48.63 -12.85
C VAL A 101 32.33 49.97 -12.12
N VAL A 102 33.25 50.93 -12.28
CA VAL A 102 33.15 52.27 -11.67
C VAL A 102 32.03 53.11 -12.31
N ALA A 103 31.78 52.96 -13.61
CA ALA A 103 30.65 53.61 -14.29
C ALA A 103 29.30 52.98 -13.91
N ALA A 104 29.24 51.65 -13.73
CA ALA A 104 28.05 50.96 -13.28
C ALA A 104 27.70 51.29 -11.81
N THR A 105 28.69 51.42 -10.92
CA THR A 105 28.45 51.81 -9.52
C THR A 105 28.00 53.26 -9.36
N THR A 106 28.47 54.17 -10.21
CA THR A 106 28.06 55.58 -10.16
C THR A 106 26.67 55.84 -10.74
N VAL A 107 26.23 55.10 -11.76
CA VAL A 107 24.86 55.22 -12.31
C VAL A 107 23.84 54.45 -11.45
N GLY A 108 24.21 53.31 -10.85
CA GLY A 108 23.36 52.59 -9.89
C GLY A 108 23.16 53.35 -8.58
N GLY A 109 24.18 54.08 -8.10
CA GLY A 109 24.10 54.85 -6.85
C GLY A 109 23.16 56.06 -6.89
N ILE A 110 22.85 56.61 -8.08
CA ILE A 110 22.03 57.83 -8.21
C ILE A 110 20.53 57.49 -8.34
N GLN A 111 20.17 56.31 -8.87
CA GLN A 111 18.78 55.83 -8.81
C GLN A 111 18.43 55.18 -7.45
N MET A 112 19.43 54.65 -6.72
CA MET A 112 19.24 54.22 -5.33
C MET A 112 19.04 55.37 -4.33
N ALA A 113 19.38 56.61 -4.69
CA ALA A 113 19.16 57.76 -3.80
C ALA A 113 17.69 58.22 -3.72
N THR A 114 16.80 57.69 -4.57
CA THR A 114 15.34 57.93 -4.53
C THR A 114 14.53 56.67 -4.22
N ALA A 115 15.19 55.50 -4.06
CA ALA A 115 14.54 54.31 -3.57
C ALA A 115 14.31 54.47 -2.07
N SER A 116 13.05 54.56 -1.66
CA SER A 116 12.67 54.55 -0.25
C SER A 116 13.21 53.25 0.39
N PRO A 117 14.01 53.32 1.47
CA PRO A 117 14.43 52.12 2.21
C PRO A 117 13.26 51.27 2.68
N ALA A 118 12.09 51.88 2.91
CA ALA A 118 10.86 51.17 3.26
C ALA A 118 10.34 50.32 2.10
N ALA A 119 10.43 50.83 0.86
CA ALA A 119 10.03 50.06 -0.31
C ALA A 119 10.91 48.80 -0.52
N SER A 120 12.22 48.90 -0.30
CA SER A 120 13.09 47.71 -0.36
C SER A 120 12.85 46.73 0.79
N ALA A 121 12.50 47.24 1.98
CA ALA A 121 12.18 46.39 3.13
C ALA A 121 10.84 45.66 2.93
N LEU A 122 9.85 46.31 2.31
CA LEU A 122 8.59 45.69 1.91
C LEU A 122 8.79 44.58 0.88
N GLU A 123 9.63 44.80 -0.15
CA GLU A 123 9.93 43.75 -1.13
C GLU A 123 10.59 42.53 -0.48
N ALA A 124 11.49 42.74 0.49
CA ALA A 124 12.07 41.67 1.28
C ALA A 124 11.02 40.96 2.16
N LEU A 125 10.14 41.71 2.81
CA LEU A 125 9.03 41.16 3.60
C LEU A 125 8.11 40.29 2.73
N GLU A 126 7.70 40.76 1.56
CA GLU A 126 6.87 39.99 0.63
C GLU A 126 7.54 38.68 0.18
N ALA A 127 8.87 38.72 -0.05
CA ALA A 127 9.64 37.53 -0.39
C ALA A 127 9.67 36.53 0.77
N ASP A 128 9.89 37.00 2.00
CA ASP A 128 9.90 36.14 3.19
C ASP A 128 8.50 35.59 3.51
N GLU A 129 7.44 36.36 3.29
CA GLU A 129 6.05 35.89 3.41
C GLU A 129 5.71 34.80 2.40
N ALA A 130 6.16 34.95 1.15
CA ALA A 130 6.03 33.91 0.14
C ALA A 130 6.81 32.64 0.56
N ALA A 131 7.98 32.79 1.19
CA ALA A 131 8.73 31.66 1.74
C ALA A 131 7.94 30.95 2.86
N VAL A 132 7.34 31.70 3.78
CA VAL A 132 6.47 31.16 4.85
C VAL A 132 5.28 30.39 4.27
N GLN A 133 4.59 30.93 3.27
CA GLN A 133 3.44 30.27 2.64
C GLN A 133 3.85 28.95 1.97
N ASN A 134 4.96 28.95 1.23
CA ASN A 134 5.49 27.74 0.59
C ASN A 134 5.91 26.68 1.63
N ALA A 135 6.60 27.10 2.68
CA ALA A 135 7.01 26.21 3.77
C ALA A 135 5.80 25.62 4.50
N ALA A 136 4.79 26.42 4.80
CA ALA A 136 3.54 25.96 5.42
C ALA A 136 2.80 24.94 4.54
N GLN A 137 2.69 25.18 3.22
CA GLN A 137 2.04 24.26 2.29
C GLN A 137 2.80 22.93 2.15
N SER A 138 4.13 23.00 2.14
CA SER A 138 5.00 21.81 2.12
C SER A 138 4.82 20.98 3.39
N LEU A 139 4.85 21.64 4.56
CA LEU A 139 4.65 21.00 5.85
C LEU A 139 3.26 20.36 5.96
N LYS A 140 2.21 21.06 5.52
CA LYS A 140 0.84 20.52 5.46
C LYS A 140 0.77 19.25 4.61
N THR A 141 1.37 19.27 3.42
CA THR A 141 1.39 18.10 2.53
C THR A 141 2.14 16.93 3.18
N ALA A 142 3.26 17.19 3.86
CA ALA A 142 4.01 16.16 4.57
C ALA A 142 3.22 15.57 5.75
N HIS A 143 2.55 16.43 6.52
CA HIS A 143 1.66 16.06 7.60
C HIS A 143 0.51 15.17 7.12
N ASP A 144 -0.21 15.59 6.08
CA ASP A 144 -1.37 14.84 5.55
C ASP A 144 -0.95 13.46 5.03
N ARG A 145 0.23 13.36 4.40
CA ARG A 145 0.81 12.07 4.00
C ARG A 145 1.19 11.19 5.19
N LEU A 146 1.78 11.77 6.24
CA LEU A 146 2.15 11.02 7.44
C LEU A 146 0.91 10.41 8.10
N VAL A 147 -0.17 11.19 8.24
CA VAL A 147 -1.45 10.71 8.79
C VAL A 147 -2.03 9.60 7.90
N ALA A 148 -2.11 9.83 6.59
CA ALA A 148 -2.64 8.83 5.66
C ALA A 148 -1.83 7.52 5.68
N ASP A 149 -0.51 7.59 5.81
CA ASP A 149 0.36 6.42 5.88
C ASP A 149 0.15 5.64 7.19
N ILE A 150 -0.05 6.32 8.33
CA ILE A 150 -0.37 5.67 9.61
C ILE A 150 -1.72 4.95 9.51
N ASP A 151 -2.73 5.59 8.92
CA ASP A 151 -4.06 5.00 8.73
C ASP A 151 -4.01 3.78 7.80
N ALA A 152 -3.29 3.88 6.68
CA ALA A 152 -3.12 2.79 5.73
C ALA A 152 -2.42 1.58 6.38
N GLN A 153 -1.31 1.82 7.09
CA GLN A 153 -0.58 0.76 7.79
C GLN A 153 -1.43 0.10 8.89
N SER A 154 -2.25 0.87 9.60
CA SER A 154 -3.17 0.35 10.61
C SER A 154 -4.27 -0.54 9.99
N ALA A 155 -4.79 -0.16 8.82
CA ALA A 155 -5.74 -0.97 8.07
C ALA A 155 -5.10 -2.28 7.57
N ASP A 156 -3.88 -2.22 7.05
CA ASP A 156 -3.13 -3.40 6.59
C ASP A 156 -2.88 -4.40 7.72
N ILE A 157 -2.49 -3.92 8.91
CA ILE A 157 -2.33 -4.78 10.10
C ILE A 157 -3.66 -5.47 10.43
N THR A 158 -4.77 -4.74 10.42
CA THR A 158 -6.10 -5.29 10.73
C THR A 158 -6.50 -6.36 9.73
N ALA A 159 -6.30 -6.09 8.43
CA ALA A 159 -6.61 -7.03 7.36
C ALA A 159 -5.76 -8.30 7.44
N LEU A 160 -4.46 -8.17 7.66
CA LEU A 160 -3.55 -9.31 7.81
C LEU A 160 -3.89 -10.12 9.06
N ARG A 161 -4.13 -9.47 10.21
CA ARG A 161 -4.53 -10.15 11.45
C ARG A 161 -5.82 -10.96 11.28
N GLY A 162 -6.80 -10.37 10.59
CA GLY A 162 -8.06 -11.05 10.26
C GLY A 162 -7.84 -12.29 9.40
N ALA A 163 -7.03 -12.17 8.34
CA ALA A 163 -6.65 -13.29 7.48
C ALA A 163 -5.98 -14.41 8.29
N LEU A 164 -4.91 -14.10 9.04
CA LEU A 164 -4.15 -15.04 9.86
C LEU A 164 -5.04 -15.81 10.85
N THR A 165 -6.01 -15.13 11.46
CA THR A 165 -6.92 -15.76 12.42
C THR A 165 -7.97 -16.64 11.72
N SER A 166 -8.54 -16.15 10.62
CA SER A 166 -9.58 -16.86 9.85
C SER A 166 -9.09 -18.09 9.09
N THR A 167 -7.78 -18.19 8.84
CA THR A 167 -7.17 -19.31 8.10
C THR A 167 -6.35 -20.24 8.97
N ALA A 168 -6.31 -20.02 10.28
CA ALA A 168 -5.42 -20.78 11.15
C ALA A 168 -5.90 -22.21 11.42
N THR A 169 -7.22 -22.42 11.45
CA THR A 169 -7.82 -23.71 11.79
C THR A 169 -8.99 -24.02 10.88
N VAL A 170 -9.29 -25.31 10.74
CA VAL A 170 -10.45 -25.81 10.00
C VAL A 170 -11.15 -26.90 10.80
N PRO A 171 -12.47 -27.10 10.65
CA PRO A 171 -13.16 -28.22 11.26
C PRO A 171 -12.53 -29.54 10.81
N ASP A 172 -12.37 -30.50 11.73
CA ASP A 172 -11.96 -31.86 11.37
C ASP A 172 -13.11 -32.54 10.60
N PRO A 173 -12.92 -32.96 9.33
CA PRO A 173 -13.97 -33.65 8.59
C PRO A 173 -14.39 -34.98 9.23
N ALA A 174 -13.51 -35.62 10.01
CA ALA A 174 -13.79 -36.87 10.71
C ALA A 174 -14.41 -36.65 12.11
N GLY A 175 -14.31 -35.42 12.62
CA GLY A 175 -14.74 -35.05 13.97
C GLY A 175 -16.20 -34.61 14.03
N GLY A 176 -16.81 -34.81 15.21
CA GLY A 176 -18.05 -34.16 15.59
C GLY A 176 -17.87 -32.66 15.90
N PRO A 177 -18.97 -31.93 16.13
CA PRO A 177 -18.92 -30.48 16.38
C PRO A 177 -18.21 -30.09 17.69
N GLU A 178 -17.94 -31.05 18.59
CA GLU A 178 -17.23 -30.83 19.85
C GLU A 178 -15.73 -31.17 19.75
N ASP A 179 -15.29 -31.76 18.63
CA ASP A 179 -13.89 -32.15 18.45
C ASP A 179 -13.01 -30.93 18.15
N ALA A 180 -11.73 -31.05 18.53
CA ALA A 180 -10.77 -29.98 18.31
C ALA A 180 -10.56 -29.75 16.80
N PRO A 181 -10.52 -28.49 16.35
CA PRO A 181 -10.27 -28.19 14.94
C PRO A 181 -8.83 -28.56 14.56
N LEU A 182 -8.62 -28.82 13.27
CA LEU A 182 -7.30 -29.09 12.71
C LEU A 182 -6.53 -27.80 12.50
N ASP A 183 -5.28 -27.77 12.94
CA ASP A 183 -4.36 -26.67 12.70
C ASP A 183 -3.87 -26.68 11.24
N VAL A 184 -4.11 -25.56 10.55
CA VAL A 184 -3.68 -25.33 9.16
C VAL A 184 -2.33 -24.62 9.13
N SER A 185 -2.06 -23.75 10.11
CA SER A 185 -0.81 -23.01 10.25
C SER A 185 -0.01 -23.45 11.48
N ASP A 186 1.30 -23.22 11.46
CA ASP A 186 2.15 -23.42 12.65
C ASP A 186 1.73 -22.45 13.77
N ASP A 187 1.28 -22.98 14.91
CA ASP A 187 0.79 -22.19 16.04
C ASP A 187 1.86 -21.29 16.67
N THR A 188 3.11 -21.77 16.72
CA THR A 188 4.23 -21.00 17.29
C THR A 188 4.58 -19.83 16.37
N ALA A 189 4.68 -20.08 15.07
CA ALA A 189 4.93 -19.03 14.07
C ALA A 189 3.76 -18.03 14.02
N ARG A 190 2.52 -18.52 14.08
CA ARG A 190 1.30 -17.70 14.11
C ARG A 190 1.29 -16.77 15.34
N THR A 191 1.55 -17.31 16.51
CA THR A 191 1.58 -16.53 17.75
C THR A 191 2.68 -15.47 17.71
N ALA A 192 3.85 -15.80 17.17
CA ALA A 192 4.96 -14.87 17.01
C ALA A 192 4.60 -13.71 16.06
N VAL A 193 4.01 -13.99 14.89
CA VAL A 193 3.61 -12.92 13.95
C VAL A 193 2.48 -12.07 14.53
N LEU A 194 1.50 -12.65 15.21
CA LEU A 194 0.42 -11.87 15.86
C LEU A 194 0.97 -10.93 16.94
N ALA A 195 1.93 -11.39 17.75
CA ALA A 195 2.60 -10.55 18.74
C ALA A 195 3.43 -9.42 18.10
N ALA A 196 4.09 -9.69 16.97
CA ALA A 196 4.80 -8.66 16.21
C ALA A 196 3.84 -7.62 15.62
N LEU A 197 2.68 -8.06 15.09
CA LEU A 197 1.62 -7.17 14.61
C LEU A 197 1.03 -6.33 15.74
N ASP A 198 0.82 -6.89 16.94
CA ASP A 198 0.36 -6.13 18.11
C ASP A 198 1.39 -5.07 18.54
N THR A 199 2.67 -5.43 18.52
CA THR A 199 3.77 -4.49 18.82
C THR A 199 3.81 -3.37 17.79
N TYR A 200 3.64 -3.69 16.51
CA TYR A 200 3.62 -2.71 15.43
C TYR A 200 2.41 -1.79 15.53
N ALA A 201 1.21 -2.33 15.77
CA ALA A 201 -0.01 -1.54 15.98
C ALA A 201 0.14 -0.60 17.20
N ALA A 202 0.70 -1.08 18.30
CA ALA A 202 0.98 -0.26 19.47
C ALA A 202 2.01 0.85 19.16
N GLY A 203 3.03 0.54 18.34
CA GLY A 203 4.02 1.50 17.86
C GLY A 203 3.40 2.61 17.01
N LEU A 204 2.50 2.26 16.08
CA LEU A 204 1.74 3.24 15.28
C LEU A 204 0.85 4.11 16.15
N ALA A 205 0.11 3.51 17.09
CA ALA A 205 -0.75 4.24 18.02
C ALA A 205 0.03 5.18 18.96
N ALA A 206 1.31 4.90 19.20
CA ALA A 206 2.18 5.75 20.00
C ALA A 206 2.75 6.96 19.21
N ILE A 207 2.64 6.97 17.87
CA ILE A 207 3.03 8.12 17.06
C ILE A 207 1.93 9.19 17.20
N VAL A 208 2.23 10.23 17.96
CA VAL A 208 1.37 11.42 18.07
C VAL A 208 1.85 12.42 17.04
N VAL A 209 1.02 12.69 16.02
CA VAL A 209 1.29 13.73 15.02
C VAL A 209 0.87 15.08 15.59
N PRO A 210 1.79 16.06 15.77
CA PRO A 210 1.46 17.39 16.27
C PRO A 210 0.58 18.16 15.29
N ASP A 211 -0.24 19.06 15.85
CA ASP A 211 -1.00 20.01 15.05
C ASP A 211 -0.07 20.93 14.25
N LEU A 212 -0.48 21.25 13.02
CA LEU A 212 0.24 22.19 12.17
C LEU A 212 0.30 23.58 12.83
N PRO A 213 1.45 24.28 12.76
CA PRO A 213 1.53 25.65 13.26
C PRO A 213 0.50 26.57 12.57
N ARG A 214 -0.16 27.46 13.33
CA ARG A 214 -1.22 28.39 12.82
C ARG A 214 -0.82 29.14 11.56
N GLU A 215 -1.63 29.13 10.50
CA GLU A 215 -1.35 29.84 9.24
C GLU A 215 -0.91 31.30 9.45
N TYR A 216 0.05 31.74 8.63
CA TYR A 216 0.58 33.09 8.72
C TYR A 216 -0.42 34.09 8.15
N GLU A 217 -0.69 35.14 8.93
CA GLU A 217 -1.49 36.28 8.53
C GLU A 217 -0.67 37.53 8.84
N ARG A 218 -0.46 38.38 7.83
CA ARG A 218 0.23 39.66 8.01
C ARG A 218 -0.59 40.52 8.99
N ALA A 219 0.07 41.08 10.00
CA ALA A 219 -0.54 42.07 10.86
C ALA A 219 -0.80 43.38 10.09
N ASP A 220 -1.74 44.18 10.56
CA ASP A 220 -1.94 45.53 10.00
C ASP A 220 -0.71 46.39 10.32
N ILE A 221 0.03 46.81 9.29
CA ILE A 221 1.29 47.57 9.42
C ILE A 221 1.24 48.84 8.57
N ASP A 222 1.90 49.89 9.03
CA ASP A 222 2.17 51.08 8.22
C ASP A 222 3.36 50.81 7.29
N GLU A 223 3.08 50.62 6.01
CA GLU A 223 4.08 50.28 4.98
C GLU A 223 5.13 51.40 4.77
N ASP A 224 4.80 52.65 5.09
CA ASP A 224 5.73 53.77 5.02
C ASP A 224 6.63 53.87 6.27
N SER A 225 6.31 53.11 7.33
CA SER A 225 7.02 53.07 8.59
C SER A 225 8.05 51.94 8.61
N LEU A 226 9.33 52.30 8.52
CA LEU A 226 10.44 51.34 8.60
C LEU A 226 10.45 50.51 9.90
N VAL A 227 9.93 51.07 10.99
CA VAL A 227 9.85 50.36 12.28
C VAL A 227 8.79 49.26 12.21
N ASP A 228 7.64 49.55 11.62
CA ASP A 228 6.54 48.58 11.51
C ASP A 228 6.86 47.48 10.49
N VAL A 229 7.45 47.85 9.34
CA VAL A 229 7.96 46.87 8.36
C VAL A 229 9.07 46.00 8.97
N GLY A 230 10.00 46.58 9.73
CA GLY A 230 11.04 45.84 10.45
C GLY A 230 10.45 44.83 11.46
N GLY A 231 9.46 45.24 12.24
CA GLY A 231 8.76 44.35 13.16
C GLY A 231 7.99 43.22 12.45
N ALA A 232 7.43 43.48 11.27
CA ALA A 232 6.79 42.46 10.44
C ALA A 232 7.80 41.41 9.94
N ILE A 233 8.99 41.85 9.51
CA ILE A 233 10.08 40.96 9.09
C ILE A 233 10.50 40.06 10.26
N ASP A 234 10.70 40.63 11.45
CA ASP A 234 11.04 39.84 12.64
C ASP A 234 9.96 38.78 12.94
N GLY A 235 8.69 39.12 12.81
CA GLY A 235 7.57 38.18 12.97
C GLY A 235 7.53 37.07 11.91
N VAL A 236 7.86 37.38 10.66
CA VAL A 236 7.99 36.39 9.58
C VAL A 236 9.19 35.46 9.83
N GLN A 237 10.31 35.98 10.33
CA GLN A 237 11.48 35.18 10.67
C GLN A 237 11.20 34.23 11.85
N GLU A 238 10.54 34.71 12.90
CA GLU A 238 10.09 33.85 14.01
C GLU A 238 9.19 32.73 13.50
N ARG A 239 8.31 33.06 12.53
CA ARG A 239 7.42 32.08 11.91
C ARG A 239 8.17 31.03 11.09
N LEU A 240 9.20 31.43 10.34
CA LEU A 240 10.06 30.50 9.60
C LEU A 240 10.77 29.52 10.54
N VAL A 241 11.31 30.00 11.67
CA VAL A 241 11.93 29.14 12.69
C VAL A 241 10.94 28.10 13.20
N ALA A 242 9.71 28.51 13.53
CA ALA A 242 8.67 27.58 13.98
C ALA A 242 8.29 26.53 12.91
N LEU A 243 8.29 26.91 11.63
CA LEU A 243 8.04 25.98 10.52
C LEU A 243 9.21 25.00 10.31
N ASP A 244 10.45 25.46 10.48
CA ASP A 244 11.63 24.61 10.41
C ASP A 244 11.65 23.57 11.54
N ASP A 245 11.31 23.98 12.76
CA ASP A 245 11.18 23.08 13.91
C ASP A 245 10.09 22.02 13.66
N ALA A 246 8.90 22.43 13.22
CA ALA A 246 7.81 21.49 12.89
C ALA A 246 8.19 20.55 11.73
N THR A 247 8.97 21.03 10.75
CA THR A 247 9.49 20.19 9.67
C THR A 247 10.52 19.18 10.18
N ALA A 248 11.39 19.58 11.12
CA ALA A 248 12.33 18.67 11.76
C ALA A 248 11.60 17.59 12.56
N GLU A 249 10.54 17.96 13.28
CA GLU A 249 9.68 17.02 14.00
C GLU A 249 8.97 16.04 13.06
N ALA A 250 8.38 16.52 11.96
CA ALA A 250 7.75 15.65 10.96
C ALA A 250 8.74 14.63 10.35
N ARG A 251 10.00 15.03 10.11
CA ARG A 251 11.06 14.11 9.66
C ARG A 251 11.42 13.08 10.72
N ALA A 252 11.45 13.47 12.00
CA ALA A 252 11.70 12.54 13.10
C ALA A 252 10.57 11.51 13.24
N LEU A 253 9.30 11.95 13.15
CA LEU A 253 8.14 11.05 13.14
C LEU A 253 8.16 10.11 11.94
N ARG A 254 8.55 10.60 10.76
CA ARG A 254 8.70 9.73 9.59
C ARG A 254 9.78 8.66 9.81
N THR A 255 10.92 9.05 10.38
CA THR A 255 11.99 8.11 10.73
C THR A 255 11.51 7.06 11.73
N GLN A 256 10.70 7.46 12.71
CA GLN A 256 10.09 6.54 13.67
C GLN A 256 9.12 5.57 12.97
N LEU A 257 8.23 6.08 12.12
CA LEU A 257 7.29 5.27 11.33
C LEU A 257 8.03 4.23 10.47
N ASP A 258 9.06 4.64 9.74
CA ASP A 258 9.84 3.76 8.87
C ASP A 258 10.61 2.69 9.66
N ALA A 259 10.96 2.95 10.92
CA ALA A 259 11.64 2.00 11.81
C ALA A 259 10.70 0.93 12.40
N LEU A 260 9.39 1.15 12.42
CA LEU A 260 8.42 0.22 13.02
C LEU A 260 8.13 -1.00 12.14
N ARG A 261 8.19 -0.86 10.81
CA ARG A 261 7.78 -1.88 9.85
C ARG A 261 8.74 -3.08 9.74
N PRO A 262 10.08 -2.93 9.70
CA PRO A 262 10.99 -4.04 9.44
C PRO A 262 10.90 -5.23 10.43
N PRO A 263 10.73 -5.03 11.75
CA PRO A 263 10.52 -6.15 12.68
C PRO A 263 9.24 -6.94 12.40
N ALA A 264 8.16 -6.27 11.98
CA ALA A 264 6.91 -6.92 11.61
C ALA A 264 7.07 -7.69 10.30
N ASP A 265 7.74 -7.11 9.29
CA ASP A 265 8.05 -7.79 8.03
C ASP A 265 8.83 -9.08 8.28
N ALA A 266 9.87 -9.04 9.12
CA ALA A 266 10.66 -10.23 9.45
C ALA A 266 9.83 -11.35 10.10
N ALA A 267 8.85 -10.99 10.94
CA ALA A 267 7.94 -11.96 11.55
C ALA A 267 6.93 -12.54 10.55
N VAL A 268 6.43 -11.71 9.63
CA VAL A 268 5.55 -12.12 8.52
C VAL A 268 6.29 -13.06 7.57
N ASP A 269 7.53 -12.75 7.20
CA ASP A 269 8.38 -13.61 6.35
C ASP A 269 8.67 -14.96 7.02
N ALA A 270 8.98 -14.95 8.32
CA ALA A 270 9.20 -16.17 9.09
C ALA A 270 7.93 -17.03 9.16
N PHE A 271 6.76 -16.40 9.31
CA PHE A 271 5.48 -17.09 9.26
C PHE A 271 5.21 -17.69 7.88
N ALA A 272 5.41 -16.93 6.79
CA ALA A 272 5.27 -17.42 5.43
C ALA A 272 6.18 -18.63 5.15
N ALA A 273 7.43 -18.60 5.63
CA ALA A 273 8.39 -19.68 5.49
C ALA A 273 7.98 -20.99 6.21
N SER A 274 7.12 -20.92 7.23
CA SER A 274 6.64 -22.09 7.97
C SER A 274 5.71 -23.00 7.14
N PHE A 275 5.09 -22.48 6.07
CA PHE A 275 4.12 -23.23 5.27
C PHE A 275 4.74 -24.37 4.47
N GLY A 276 6.00 -24.25 4.03
CA GLY A 276 6.67 -25.33 3.29
C GLY A 276 6.77 -26.63 4.10
N PRO A 277 7.41 -26.61 5.29
CA PRO A 277 7.43 -27.77 6.19
C PRO A 277 6.03 -28.25 6.61
N MET A 278 5.09 -27.34 6.88
CA MET A 278 3.71 -27.68 7.25
C MET A 278 2.97 -28.43 6.13
N ALA A 279 3.10 -27.97 4.88
CA ALA A 279 2.55 -28.66 3.72
C ALA A 279 3.12 -30.07 3.58
N GLY A 280 4.45 -30.22 3.76
CA GLY A 280 5.10 -31.53 3.76
C GLY A 280 4.57 -32.46 4.85
N ALA A 281 4.33 -31.94 6.06
CA ALA A 281 3.74 -32.70 7.16
C ALA A 281 2.26 -33.08 6.88
N ALA A 282 1.48 -32.17 6.29
CA ALA A 282 0.10 -32.43 5.90
C ALA A 282 0.01 -33.54 4.84
N VAL A 283 0.83 -33.45 3.79
CA VAL A 283 0.94 -34.47 2.73
C VAL A 283 1.36 -35.83 3.30
N ALA A 284 2.29 -35.86 4.27
CA ALA A 284 2.69 -37.09 4.93
C ALA A 284 1.61 -37.68 5.86
N ARG A 285 0.77 -36.83 6.45
CA ARG A 285 -0.35 -37.24 7.32
C ARG A 285 -1.49 -37.88 6.53
N TYR A 286 -1.70 -37.46 5.27
CA TYR A 286 -2.79 -37.92 4.41
C TYR A 286 -2.25 -38.64 3.17
N PRO A 287 -1.60 -39.82 3.32
CA PRO A 287 -0.87 -40.46 2.23
C PRO A 287 -1.78 -41.11 1.18
N ASP A 288 -3.03 -41.46 1.54
CA ASP A 288 -3.94 -42.12 0.61
C ASP A 288 -4.70 -41.13 -0.28
N ALA A 289 -4.75 -39.85 0.12
CA ALA A 289 -5.41 -38.81 -0.66
C ALA A 289 -4.77 -38.63 -2.05
N ASP A 290 -5.60 -38.19 -3.00
CA ASP A 290 -5.22 -38.00 -4.40
C ASP A 290 -3.94 -37.17 -4.56
N GLU A 291 -3.05 -37.63 -5.44
CA GLU A 291 -1.77 -36.95 -5.73
C GLU A 291 -1.99 -35.49 -6.15
N ALA A 292 -3.05 -35.21 -6.92
CA ALA A 292 -3.37 -33.84 -7.34
C ALA A 292 -3.67 -32.91 -6.15
N LEU A 293 -4.31 -33.41 -5.09
CA LEU A 293 -4.57 -32.62 -3.88
C LEU A 293 -3.30 -32.43 -3.05
N ARG A 294 -2.45 -33.46 -2.94
CA ARG A 294 -1.14 -33.36 -2.27
C ARG A 294 -0.23 -32.33 -2.96
N ILE A 295 -0.23 -32.30 -4.30
CA ILE A 295 0.44 -31.26 -5.10
C ILE A 295 -0.20 -29.89 -4.86
N ALA A 296 -1.53 -29.78 -4.88
CA ALA A 296 -2.22 -28.50 -4.69
C ALA A 296 -1.89 -27.84 -3.34
N VAL A 297 -1.81 -28.61 -2.25
CA VAL A 297 -1.37 -28.12 -0.93
C VAL A 297 0.07 -27.60 -0.98
N SER A 298 0.97 -28.36 -1.62
CA SER A 298 2.38 -27.98 -1.77
C SER A 298 2.55 -26.70 -2.61
N ASP A 299 1.84 -26.60 -3.73
CA ASP A 299 1.85 -25.42 -4.61
C ASP A 299 1.26 -24.19 -3.91
N ALA A 300 0.20 -24.35 -3.12
CA ALA A 300 -0.39 -23.26 -2.36
C ALA A 300 0.59 -22.73 -1.28
N ALA A 301 1.35 -23.62 -0.62
CA ALA A 301 2.40 -23.21 0.31
C ALA A 301 3.53 -22.43 -0.40
N VAL A 302 3.94 -22.85 -1.60
CA VAL A 302 4.93 -22.12 -2.40
C VAL A 302 4.40 -20.73 -2.79
N ARG A 303 3.11 -20.61 -3.12
CA ARG A 303 2.50 -19.30 -3.40
C ARG A 303 2.54 -18.37 -2.18
N ILE A 304 2.27 -18.87 -0.98
CA ILE A 304 2.39 -18.09 0.26
C ILE A 304 3.82 -17.58 0.43
N ALA A 305 4.83 -18.45 0.25
CA ALA A 305 6.23 -18.07 0.39
C ALA A 305 6.72 -17.05 -0.65
N GLY A 306 6.05 -16.95 -1.81
CA GLY A 306 6.36 -15.99 -2.86
C GLY A 306 5.49 -14.73 -2.87
N ALA A 307 4.47 -14.64 -2.01
CA ALA A 307 3.51 -13.55 -2.00
C ALA A 307 3.79 -12.55 -0.87
N ASP A 308 3.47 -11.28 -1.10
CA ASP A 308 3.44 -10.27 -0.05
C ASP A 308 2.14 -10.44 0.78
N LEU A 309 2.28 -10.92 2.02
CA LEU A 309 1.14 -11.14 2.92
C LEU A 309 0.47 -9.84 3.38
N TRP A 310 1.13 -8.69 3.25
CA TRP A 310 0.51 -7.40 3.48
C TRP A 310 -0.46 -7.02 2.36
N GLY A 311 -0.26 -7.57 1.16
CA GLY A 311 -1.13 -7.40 0.01
C GLY A 311 -2.39 -8.29 0.04
N ALA A 312 -3.38 -7.93 -0.76
CA ALA A 312 -4.58 -8.74 -0.94
C ALA A 312 -4.27 -10.14 -1.51
N ASP A 313 -3.31 -10.23 -2.42
CA ASP A 313 -2.91 -11.49 -3.06
C ASP A 313 -2.30 -12.48 -2.06
N GLY A 314 -1.45 -12.00 -1.13
CA GLY A 314 -0.90 -12.86 -0.08
C GLY A 314 -1.97 -13.35 0.90
N ARG A 315 -2.93 -12.50 1.26
CA ARG A 315 -4.09 -12.93 2.07
C ARG A 315 -4.96 -13.96 1.32
N ALA A 316 -5.16 -13.79 0.02
CA ALA A 316 -5.87 -14.78 -0.79
C ALA A 316 -5.09 -16.11 -0.89
N ALA A 317 -3.76 -16.06 -0.90
CA ALA A 317 -2.92 -17.27 -0.87
C ALA A 317 -3.09 -18.08 0.44
N LEU A 318 -3.22 -17.41 1.59
CA LEU A 318 -3.53 -18.07 2.87
C LEU A 318 -4.86 -18.84 2.81
N VAL A 319 -5.89 -18.21 2.23
CA VAL A 319 -7.21 -18.83 2.04
C VAL A 319 -7.11 -20.04 1.10
N ALA A 320 -6.41 -19.89 -0.04
CA ALA A 320 -6.25 -20.98 -1.00
C ALA A 320 -5.51 -22.18 -0.41
N TYR A 321 -4.50 -21.96 0.44
CA TYR A 321 -3.81 -23.03 1.16
C TYR A 321 -4.73 -23.73 2.15
N ARG A 322 -5.49 -22.96 2.95
CA ARG A 322 -6.50 -23.53 3.87
C ARG A 322 -7.49 -24.42 3.12
N ASP A 323 -8.03 -23.93 2.00
CA ASP A 323 -9.04 -24.67 1.24
C ASP A 323 -8.45 -25.93 0.59
N ALA A 324 -7.21 -25.88 0.11
CA ALA A 324 -6.49 -27.06 -0.37
C ALA A 324 -6.25 -28.09 0.74
N PHE A 325 -5.90 -27.64 1.96
CA PHE A 325 -5.73 -28.51 3.12
C PHE A 325 -7.06 -29.19 3.51
N VAL A 326 -8.18 -28.45 3.51
CA VAL A 326 -9.51 -29.02 3.78
C VAL A 326 -9.86 -30.10 2.76
N ALA A 327 -9.66 -29.82 1.47
CA ALA A 327 -9.91 -30.78 0.41
C ALA A 327 -9.07 -32.05 0.58
N LEU A 328 -7.79 -31.91 0.95
CA LEU A 328 -6.89 -33.04 1.21
C LEU A 328 -7.39 -33.90 2.38
N ALA A 329 -7.75 -33.28 3.51
CA ALA A 329 -8.24 -33.99 4.70
C ALA A 329 -9.59 -34.69 4.44
N ALA A 330 -10.51 -34.03 3.72
CA ALA A 330 -11.80 -34.61 3.36
C ALA A 330 -11.65 -35.82 2.41
N GLU A 331 -10.69 -35.77 1.47
CA GLU A 331 -10.45 -36.89 0.56
C GLU A 331 -9.88 -38.11 1.26
N GLN A 332 -8.94 -37.92 2.20
CA GLN A 332 -8.45 -39.03 3.01
C GLN A 332 -9.60 -39.73 3.75
N LEU A 333 -10.49 -38.96 4.38
CA LEU A 333 -11.64 -39.51 5.08
C LEU A 333 -12.58 -40.27 4.14
N ARG A 334 -12.83 -39.74 2.93
CA ARG A 334 -13.64 -40.42 1.92
C ARG A 334 -13.08 -41.81 1.59
N ILE A 335 -11.76 -41.91 1.40
CA ILE A 335 -11.07 -43.16 1.10
C ILE A 335 -11.12 -44.13 2.28
N GLU A 336 -10.96 -43.64 3.51
CA GLU A 336 -11.05 -44.45 4.73
C GLU A 336 -12.44 -45.08 4.88
N ILE A 337 -13.50 -44.30 4.65
CA ILE A 337 -14.90 -44.78 4.68
C ILE A 337 -15.13 -45.84 3.58
N GLU A 338 -14.66 -45.59 2.36
CA GLU A 338 -14.79 -46.54 1.24
C GLU A 338 -14.09 -47.87 1.54
N ARG A 339 -12.87 -47.81 2.08
CA ARG A 339 -12.09 -48.99 2.48
C ARG A 339 -12.77 -49.78 3.61
N GLU A 340 -13.35 -49.09 4.59
CA GLU A 340 -14.09 -49.75 5.68
C GLU A 340 -15.36 -50.44 5.16
N ALA A 341 -16.09 -49.81 4.24
CA ALA A 341 -17.28 -50.40 3.61
C ALA A 341 -16.94 -51.64 2.76
N GLU A 342 -15.84 -51.60 2.00
CA GLU A 342 -15.33 -52.75 1.25
C GLU A 342 -14.92 -53.90 2.18
N ASN A 343 -14.20 -53.60 3.25
CA ASN A 343 -13.79 -54.60 4.24
C ASN A 343 -14.98 -55.25 4.94
N ALA A 344 -15.99 -54.45 5.32
CA ALA A 344 -17.24 -54.98 5.87
C ALA A 344 -17.92 -55.92 4.86
N THR A 345 -18.02 -55.53 3.59
CA THR A 345 -18.63 -56.37 2.55
C THR A 345 -17.87 -57.69 2.34
N GLN A 346 -16.54 -57.66 2.39
CA GLN A 346 -15.69 -58.86 2.28
C GLN A 346 -15.80 -59.78 3.51
N GLN A 347 -15.92 -59.20 4.71
CA GLN A 347 -16.09 -59.97 5.95
C GLN A 347 -17.46 -60.66 6.04
N TRP A 348 -18.48 -60.10 5.36
CA TRP A 348 -19.82 -60.67 5.22
C TRP A 348 -20.06 -61.40 3.87
N GLY A 349 -19.01 -61.58 3.04
CA GLY A 349 -19.04 -62.34 1.79
C GLY A 349 -19.29 -63.84 2.02
N PRO A 350 -19.92 -64.57 1.07
CA PRO A 350 -20.80 -65.68 1.35
C PRO A 350 -20.09 -66.82 2.08
N GLN A 351 -20.54 -67.11 3.31
CA GLN A 351 -20.45 -68.46 3.84
C GLN A 351 -21.10 -69.38 2.82
N ASN A 352 -20.28 -70.16 2.12
CA ASN A 352 -20.69 -71.32 1.33
C ASN A 352 -21.45 -72.30 2.24
N GLY A 353 -22.73 -72.03 2.44
CA GLY A 353 -23.71 -73.04 2.79
C GLY A 353 -24.05 -73.81 1.53
N THR A 354 -23.37 -74.92 1.29
CA THR A 354 -23.96 -76.02 0.51
C THR A 354 -25.19 -76.52 1.27
N GLN A 355 -26.34 -75.87 1.03
CA GLN A 355 -27.65 -76.44 1.32
C GLN A 355 -28.29 -76.84 0.00
N THR A 356 -28.36 -78.16 -0.19
CA THR A 356 -29.14 -78.86 -1.21
C THR A 356 -30.58 -78.32 -1.24
N PRO A 357 -31.17 -78.02 -2.42
CA PRO A 357 -32.53 -77.52 -2.49
C PRO A 357 -33.53 -78.66 -2.27
N PRO A 358 -34.51 -78.56 -1.35
CA PRO A 358 -35.72 -79.35 -1.47
C PRO A 358 -36.67 -78.68 -2.47
N SER A 359 -37.05 -79.48 -3.45
CA SER A 359 -38.03 -79.16 -4.48
C SER A 359 -39.45 -79.03 -3.92
N SER A 360 -40.23 -78.18 -4.59
CA SER A 360 -41.70 -78.18 -4.71
C SER A 360 -42.55 -77.54 -3.60
N GLY A 361 -43.07 -76.34 -3.92
CA GLY A 361 -44.13 -75.68 -3.17
C GLY A 361 -44.61 -74.41 -3.87
N SER A 362 -45.32 -74.57 -4.99
CA SER A 362 -46.06 -73.52 -5.67
C SER A 362 -47.09 -72.87 -4.74
N THR A 363 -46.99 -71.55 -4.52
CA THR A 363 -48.13 -70.67 -4.23
C THR A 363 -47.86 -69.30 -4.84
N ASP A 364 -48.86 -68.80 -5.56
CA ASP A 364 -48.92 -67.51 -6.27
C ASP A 364 -48.50 -66.30 -5.43
N PRO A 365 -47.82 -65.30 -6.01
CA PRO A 365 -47.77 -63.98 -5.42
C PRO A 365 -49.05 -63.20 -5.75
N THR A 366 -49.83 -62.88 -4.71
CA THR A 366 -50.89 -61.86 -4.80
C THR A 366 -50.27 -60.51 -5.14
N PRO A 367 -50.78 -59.75 -6.13
CA PRO A 367 -50.26 -58.42 -6.45
C PRO A 367 -50.60 -57.44 -5.32
N VAL A 368 -49.60 -56.71 -4.82
CA VAL A 368 -49.81 -55.53 -3.98
C VAL A 368 -49.88 -54.32 -4.91
N ASP A 369 -50.93 -53.52 -4.78
CA ASP A 369 -51.20 -52.32 -5.57
C ASP A 369 -50.03 -51.31 -5.54
N PRO A 370 -49.77 -50.59 -6.65
CA PRO A 370 -48.78 -49.54 -6.68
C PRO A 370 -49.24 -48.32 -5.87
N VAL A 371 -48.40 -47.90 -4.91
CA VAL A 371 -48.55 -46.61 -4.23
C VAL A 371 -48.37 -45.50 -5.26
N VAL A 372 -49.39 -44.66 -5.40
CA VAL A 372 -49.44 -43.48 -6.26
C VAL A 372 -48.39 -42.46 -5.79
N PRO A 373 -47.63 -41.81 -6.70
CA PRO A 373 -46.73 -40.73 -6.35
C PRO A 373 -47.54 -39.54 -5.79
N VAL A 374 -47.16 -39.04 -4.61
CA VAL A 374 -47.68 -37.78 -4.09
C VAL A 374 -46.87 -36.65 -4.74
N ASP A 375 -47.56 -35.80 -5.50
CA ASP A 375 -46.99 -34.58 -6.07
C ASP A 375 -46.43 -33.65 -4.97
N PRO A 376 -45.36 -32.88 -5.28
CA PRO A 376 -44.74 -31.96 -4.34
C PRO A 376 -45.68 -30.82 -3.98
N VAL A 377 -45.84 -30.59 -2.67
CA VAL A 377 -46.55 -29.41 -2.15
C VAL A 377 -45.68 -28.19 -2.36
N ASP A 378 -46.21 -27.27 -3.16
CA ASP A 378 -45.72 -25.92 -3.45
C ASP A 378 -45.61 -25.09 -2.15
N PRO A 379 -44.42 -24.63 -1.72
CA PRO A 379 -44.32 -23.67 -0.64
C PRO A 379 -44.67 -22.27 -1.17
N ALA A 380 -45.88 -21.84 -0.84
CA ALA A 380 -46.34 -20.46 -1.01
C ALA A 380 -45.37 -19.45 -0.37
N ASN A 381 -44.90 -18.50 -1.18
CA ASN A 381 -44.62 -17.13 -0.76
C ASN A 381 -45.95 -16.34 -0.95
N PRO A 382 -46.37 -15.32 -0.16
CA PRO A 382 -45.52 -14.33 0.54
C PRO A 382 -46.04 -13.86 1.93
N THR A 383 -45.19 -13.23 2.76
CA THR A 383 -45.60 -12.02 3.50
C THR A 383 -44.37 -11.23 3.96
N ASP A 384 -44.27 -10.00 3.48
CA ASP A 384 -43.36 -8.93 3.96
C ASP A 384 -44.09 -8.09 5.03
N PRO A 385 -43.44 -7.13 5.72
CA PRO A 385 -43.44 -7.02 7.18
C PRO A 385 -44.45 -6.02 7.75
N GLU A 386 -44.92 -6.27 8.96
CA GLU A 386 -45.71 -5.30 9.73
C GLU A 386 -44.87 -4.06 10.08
N THR A 387 -45.39 -2.91 9.69
CA THR A 387 -44.94 -1.56 10.06
C THR A 387 -45.47 -1.22 11.47
N PRO A 388 -44.67 -0.69 12.41
CA PRO A 388 -45.18 -0.19 13.69
C PRO A 388 -45.95 1.13 13.50
N PRO A 389 -47.02 1.38 14.28
CA PRO A 389 -47.89 2.53 14.08
C PRO A 389 -47.27 3.85 14.57
N ASP A 390 -47.52 4.90 13.79
CA ASP A 390 -47.30 6.30 14.15
C ASP A 390 -48.03 6.66 15.44
N GLY A 391 -47.26 7.08 16.45
CA GLY A 391 -47.74 7.71 17.67
C GLY A 391 -47.43 9.19 17.66
N ASP A 392 -48.26 9.98 16.98
CA ASP A 392 -48.32 11.43 17.11
C ASP A 392 -49.39 11.79 18.14
N THR A 393 -49.00 12.35 19.28
CA THR A 393 -49.82 13.31 20.03
C THR A 393 -48.92 14.27 20.82
N THR A 394 -48.78 15.49 20.30
CA THR A 394 -48.61 16.74 21.07
C THR A 394 -49.95 17.13 21.73
N PRO A 395 -49.98 17.94 22.81
CA PRO A 395 -49.41 19.30 22.90
C PRO A 395 -48.48 19.59 24.09
#